data_AF-A0A3N5W709-F1
#
_entry.id   AF-A0A3N5W709-F1
#
_cell.length_a   1.000
_cell.length_b   1.000
_cell.length_c   1.000
_cell.angle_alpha   90.00
_cell.angle_beta   90.00
_cell.angle_gamma   90.00
#
_symmetry.space_group_name_H-M   'P 1'
#
loop_
_entity.id
_entity.type
_entity.pdbx_description
1 polymer ?
#
loop_
_entity_poly.entity_id
_entity_poly.type
_entity_poly.pdbx_seq_one_letter_code
_entity_poly.pdbx_strand_id
1 'polypeptide(L)'
;MGARPEPGQRLAPRLLVRRGGGAARNAARRVEARMARRSAGGSETAGRVLPRALERGVRADRRPIRVRGFLAPSAIPSQAGSSARAGRPYGRPVFVGYGGARSRPASRCGRVRGGRRNTVGIPWRGRIAGVAVLALAGCGGGGGDARVFEFLDGDLARLAEPCDAKSVMFSSFDRTGKNDDGFSGLFSRLRIDDNGEHVLAEMDGPGCLKRIWMTWPGRSTRVRIYIDGRADPVLDLPTEELFSGARPPFLAPFVGGDREFGGINFSYVPVPFAKSIRVTTVDPIRFYQINAAAYPAGTEIESFSFPASRSFARRIEEARRAIAALPDTVTLDMPWTSPMRPGDEVIEFTDSLPYEIRAHAPRPALVIDRAGEIVEMRIGLEEPGAAWRVVRLLVRWDGEEHPSIAAPLSDLFGSAFRSVRVRSAAMLASSCTGVLRLPMPFESARIELRRTWMDGPARARVRVLFRPRDVGPEEGRLHATSSDWRADAPDSLGAGVPYLASLEHTVVRARGRGHFVGTLVSARGGATHSFLEGDETVVVDGDLR
;
A
#
# COMPACT_ATOMS: atom_id res chain seq x y z
N MET A 1 -36.48 54.14 -31.93
CA MET A 1 -36.18 55.55 -32.26
C MET A 1 -35.04 55.94 -31.34
N GLY A 2 -33.78 56.08 -31.74
CA GLY A 2 -33.24 56.91 -32.82
C GLY A 2 -32.58 58.14 -32.15
N ALA A 3 -31.31 58.51 -32.38
CA ALA A 3 -30.32 58.05 -33.36
C ALA A 3 -28.87 58.29 -32.88
N ARG A 4 -27.87 57.73 -33.59
CA ARG A 4 -26.51 58.31 -33.67
C ARG A 4 -26.50 59.40 -34.75
N PRO A 5 -25.51 60.31 -34.76
CA PRO A 5 -24.47 60.15 -35.78
C PRO A 5 -23.03 60.48 -35.34
N GLU A 6 -22.06 59.90 -36.06
CA GLU A 6 -20.66 60.34 -36.23
C GLU A 6 -20.60 61.46 -37.32
N PRO A 7 -19.45 62.08 -37.74
CA PRO A 7 -18.02 61.71 -37.57
C PRO A 7 -17.01 62.89 -37.38
N GLY A 8 -15.68 62.62 -37.45
CA GLY A 8 -14.81 63.46 -38.31
C GLY A 8 -13.51 64.13 -37.78
N GLN A 9 -12.39 63.38 -37.79
CA GLN A 9 -11.06 63.74 -38.31
C GLN A 9 -10.18 64.94 -37.81
N ARG A 10 -8.93 64.55 -37.43
CA ARG A 10 -7.60 65.15 -37.72
C ARG A 10 -7.18 66.51 -37.13
N LEU A 11 -6.05 66.50 -36.39
CA LEU A 11 -4.74 66.99 -36.87
C LEU A 11 -3.59 66.56 -35.93
N ALA A 12 -2.38 66.40 -36.48
CA ALA A 12 -1.14 66.10 -35.75
C ALA A 12 0.01 66.96 -36.30
N PRO A 13 1.02 67.30 -35.48
CA PRO A 13 2.42 66.88 -35.76
C PRO A 13 3.19 66.50 -34.46
N ARG A 14 4.40 65.91 -34.42
CA ARG A 14 5.36 65.38 -35.43
C ARG A 14 6.35 64.40 -34.73
N LEU A 15 6.89 63.45 -35.51
CA LEU A 15 8.29 62.91 -35.59
C LEU A 15 9.23 62.93 -34.35
N LEU A 16 10.12 61.94 -34.10
CA LEU A 16 10.93 61.04 -34.96
C LEU A 16 10.92 59.57 -34.42
N VAL A 17 10.87 58.47 -35.22
CA VAL A 17 11.89 57.87 -36.15
C VAL A 17 13.11 57.30 -35.38
N ARG A 18 13.66 56.08 -35.60
CA ARG A 18 13.42 54.80 -36.35
C ARG A 18 14.27 53.72 -35.61
N ARG A 19 14.28 52.39 -35.83
CA ARG A 19 13.73 51.33 -36.74
C ARG A 19 13.59 50.04 -35.86
N GLY A 20 13.20 48.82 -36.24
CA GLY A 20 12.86 48.16 -37.52
C GLY A 20 13.89 47.07 -37.88
N GLY A 21 13.56 45.80 -38.18
CA GLY A 21 12.31 45.01 -38.26
C GLY A 21 12.70 43.51 -38.32
N GLY A 22 11.90 42.50 -38.66
CA GLY A 22 10.48 42.29 -38.99
C GLY A 22 10.25 40.75 -39.05
N ALA A 23 9.11 40.18 -38.64
CA ALA A 23 7.98 39.78 -39.49
C ALA A 23 8.38 38.91 -40.73
N ALA A 24 7.68 37.82 -41.09
CA ALA A 24 6.23 37.58 -40.93
C ALA A 24 5.83 36.08 -40.88
N ARG A 25 4.53 35.84 -40.64
CA ARG A 25 3.83 34.54 -40.70
C ARG A 25 2.98 34.48 -41.98
N ASN A 26 2.72 33.29 -42.55
CA ASN A 26 1.37 32.68 -42.63
C ASN A 26 1.20 31.60 -43.74
N ALA A 27 0.33 30.62 -43.43
CA ALA A 27 -0.48 29.79 -44.33
C ALA A 27 0.20 28.80 -45.31
N ALA A 28 -0.44 27.72 -45.80
CA ALA A 28 -1.49 26.84 -45.25
C ALA A 28 -1.70 25.58 -46.15
N ARG A 29 -2.09 24.43 -45.53
CA ARG A 29 -2.85 23.28 -46.11
C ARG A 29 -2.25 22.36 -47.21
N ARG A 30 -2.29 21.05 -46.86
CA ARG A 30 -2.66 19.82 -47.66
C ARG A 30 -1.78 19.34 -48.83
N VAL A 31 -1.49 18.03 -48.85
CA VAL A 31 -2.02 17.00 -49.79
C VAL A 31 -1.58 15.59 -49.35
N GLU A 32 -2.30 14.54 -49.75
CA GLU A 32 -2.15 13.13 -49.34
C GLU A 32 -1.35 12.26 -50.33
N ALA A 33 -0.97 11.04 -49.86
CA ALA A 33 -0.58 9.85 -50.66
C ALA A 33 0.78 9.93 -51.40
N ARG A 34 1.47 8.83 -51.77
CA ARG A 34 1.08 7.41 -51.92
C ARG A 34 2.36 6.52 -52.04
N MET A 35 2.28 5.24 -51.64
CA MET A 35 3.15 4.10 -52.09
C MET A 35 4.68 4.18 -51.84
N ALA A 36 5.49 3.12 -51.84
CA ALA A 36 5.39 1.68 -51.53
C ALA A 36 6.74 1.03 -51.98
N ARG A 37 7.32 0.15 -51.14
CA ARG A 37 8.24 -0.96 -51.49
C ARG A 37 9.48 -0.69 -52.37
N ARG A 38 10.67 -0.93 -51.79
CA ARG A 38 11.82 -1.74 -52.30
C ARG A 38 12.88 -1.74 -51.17
N SER A 39 13.24 -2.84 -50.48
CA SER A 39 13.79 -4.16 -50.87
C SER A 39 15.32 -4.21 -50.90
N ALA A 40 15.88 -4.97 -49.94
CA ALA A 40 17.08 -5.82 -50.03
C ALA A 40 18.47 -5.21 -50.30
N GLY A 41 19.49 -5.92 -49.79
CA GLY A 41 20.92 -5.58 -49.90
C GLY A 41 21.37 -4.60 -48.81
N GLY A 42 22.49 -4.78 -48.11
CA GLY A 42 23.57 -5.73 -48.34
C GLY A 42 24.88 -5.06 -47.93
N SER A 43 25.44 -5.51 -46.79
CA SER A 43 26.87 -5.69 -46.52
C SER A 43 27.86 -5.15 -47.55
N GLU A 44 28.74 -4.21 -47.15
CA GLU A 44 30.19 -4.47 -47.12
C GLU A 44 31.02 -3.42 -46.36
N THR A 45 32.28 -3.75 -46.09
CA THR A 45 33.18 -3.09 -45.15
C THR A 45 34.41 -2.44 -45.81
N ALA A 46 34.64 -1.15 -45.54
CA ALA A 46 35.97 -0.49 -45.49
C ALA A 46 35.77 0.97 -44.99
N GLY A 47 36.68 1.65 -44.28
CA GLY A 47 37.99 1.24 -43.77
C GLY A 47 39.13 2.16 -44.20
N ARG A 48 39.28 3.37 -43.60
CA ARG A 48 40.57 3.99 -43.18
C ARG A 48 40.47 5.47 -42.73
N VAL A 49 41.11 5.73 -41.58
CA VAL A 49 42.00 6.88 -41.25
C VAL A 49 41.43 8.29 -40.97
N LEU A 50 41.45 8.60 -39.66
CA LEU A 50 41.58 9.87 -38.88
C LEU A 50 42.58 10.93 -39.44
N PRO A 51 42.62 12.22 -38.98
CA PRO A 51 42.71 12.54 -37.53
C PRO A 51 42.24 13.92 -36.97
N ARG A 52 42.35 13.99 -35.63
CA ARG A 52 42.37 15.15 -34.69
C ARG A 52 41.02 15.74 -34.24
N ALA A 53 40.84 16.15 -32.98
CA ALA A 53 41.60 15.89 -31.74
C ALA A 53 40.80 16.31 -30.48
N LEU A 54 41.27 15.87 -29.30
CA LEU A 54 41.03 16.44 -27.95
C LEU A 54 39.59 16.56 -27.43
N GLU A 55 39.26 15.74 -26.42
CA GLU A 55 39.03 16.27 -25.06
C GLU A 55 39.17 15.17 -23.98
N ARG A 56 39.28 15.58 -22.71
CA ARG A 56 39.71 14.73 -21.57
C ARG A 56 38.52 14.35 -20.67
N GLY A 57 38.50 13.13 -20.15
CA GLY A 57 37.54 12.73 -19.11
C GLY A 57 37.70 11.27 -18.67
N VAL A 58 38.19 11.06 -17.45
CA VAL A 58 38.54 9.72 -16.92
C VAL A 58 37.29 8.88 -16.60
N ARG A 59 37.23 7.64 -17.11
CA ARG A 59 36.40 6.55 -16.57
C ARG A 59 37.29 5.37 -16.20
N ALA A 60 37.07 4.78 -15.03
CA ALA A 60 37.80 3.60 -14.57
C ALA A 60 37.28 2.31 -15.24
N ASP A 61 38.23 1.45 -15.62
CA ASP A 61 38.02 0.21 -16.38
C ASP A 61 37.68 -0.96 -15.45
N ARG A 62 36.60 -1.72 -15.75
CA ARG A 62 36.33 -3.04 -15.16
C ARG A 62 36.15 -4.05 -16.30
N ARG A 63 37.24 -4.73 -16.65
CA ARG A 63 37.25 -5.76 -17.70
C ARG A 63 36.62 -7.07 -17.23
N PRO A 64 35.83 -7.76 -18.06
CA PRO A 64 35.37 -9.12 -17.76
C PRO A 64 36.50 -10.14 -17.97
N ILE A 65 36.64 -11.07 -17.02
CA ILE A 65 37.55 -12.20 -17.10
C ILE A 65 36.99 -13.23 -18.11
N ARG A 66 37.81 -13.66 -19.08
CA ARG A 66 37.49 -14.78 -19.97
C ARG A 66 37.88 -16.10 -19.30
N VAL A 67 36.93 -17.01 -19.15
CA VAL A 67 37.20 -18.44 -18.89
C VAL A 67 36.82 -19.23 -20.14
N ARG A 68 37.74 -20.07 -20.63
CA ARG A 68 37.50 -21.07 -21.68
C ARG A 68 37.32 -22.44 -21.02
N GLY A 69 36.30 -23.20 -21.40
CA GLY A 69 36.08 -24.55 -20.88
C GLY A 69 34.97 -25.30 -21.63
N PHE A 70 35.39 -26.12 -22.60
CA PHE A 70 34.68 -27.20 -23.30
C PHE A 70 33.21 -27.53 -22.96
N LEU A 71 32.36 -27.52 -24.00
CA LEU A 71 31.11 -28.27 -24.06
C LEU A 71 31.33 -29.60 -24.80
N ALA A 72 30.85 -30.69 -24.22
CA ALA A 72 30.64 -31.97 -24.90
C ALA A 72 29.26 -32.53 -24.48
N PRO A 73 28.43 -33.03 -25.41
CA PRO A 73 27.10 -33.53 -25.09
C PRO A 73 27.15 -34.97 -24.57
N SER A 74 26.50 -35.24 -23.44
CA SER A 74 26.34 -36.59 -22.89
C SER A 74 24.86 -36.98 -22.88
N ALA A 75 24.55 -38.14 -23.46
CA ALA A 75 23.18 -38.59 -23.71
C ALA A 75 22.46 -39.10 -22.45
N ILE A 76 21.13 -39.03 -22.49
CA ILE A 76 20.22 -39.69 -21.54
C ILE A 76 20.13 -41.18 -21.91
N PRO A 77 20.42 -42.13 -21.00
CA PRO A 77 20.08 -43.53 -21.18
C PRO A 77 18.67 -43.80 -20.64
N SER A 78 17.75 -44.19 -21.53
CA SER A 78 16.49 -44.82 -21.15
C SER A 78 16.71 -46.29 -20.80
N GLN A 79 16.29 -46.72 -19.61
CA GLN A 79 15.89 -48.12 -19.41
C GLN A 79 14.64 -48.21 -18.54
N ALA A 80 13.68 -49.01 -19.02
CA ALA A 80 12.54 -49.50 -18.27
C ALA A 80 12.67 -51.03 -18.16
N GLY A 81 12.23 -51.62 -17.04
CA GLY A 81 12.09 -53.07 -16.96
C GLY A 81 11.98 -53.66 -15.56
N SER A 82 10.77 -54.06 -15.18
CA SER A 82 10.43 -55.04 -14.11
C SER A 82 10.72 -54.66 -12.63
N SER A 83 9.97 -55.15 -11.64
CA SER A 83 8.54 -55.55 -11.64
C SER A 83 8.01 -55.67 -10.19
N ALA A 84 6.85 -55.07 -9.93
CA ALA A 84 5.81 -55.47 -8.97
C ALA A 84 6.18 -55.91 -7.52
N ARG A 85 5.69 -55.13 -6.55
CA ARG A 85 4.50 -55.53 -5.75
C ARG A 85 3.76 -54.31 -5.19
N ALA A 86 2.46 -54.48 -4.94
CA ALA A 86 1.51 -53.37 -4.81
C ALA A 86 1.27 -52.88 -3.37
N GLY A 87 1.20 -51.56 -3.21
CA GLY A 87 0.56 -50.85 -2.10
C GLY A 87 -0.44 -49.83 -2.66
N ARG A 88 -1.63 -49.71 -2.07
CA ARG A 88 -2.75 -48.91 -2.64
C ARG A 88 -2.55 -47.39 -2.48
N PRO A 89 -3.20 -46.57 -3.34
CA PRO A 89 -2.81 -45.18 -3.54
C PRO A 89 -3.24 -44.21 -2.42
N TYR A 90 -2.57 -43.07 -2.40
CA TYR A 90 -2.85 -41.90 -1.57
C TYR A 90 -4.34 -41.55 -1.52
N GLY A 91 -4.83 -41.23 -0.31
CA GLY A 91 -6.19 -40.79 -0.09
C GLY A 91 -6.52 -39.51 -0.86
N ARG A 92 -7.74 -39.44 -1.39
CA ARG A 92 -8.30 -38.24 -2.02
C ARG A 92 -8.22 -37.04 -1.06
N PRO A 93 -7.89 -35.83 -1.52
CA PRO A 93 -8.15 -34.63 -0.73
C PRO A 93 -9.66 -34.52 -0.47
N VAL A 94 -10.03 -34.32 0.79
CA VAL A 94 -11.42 -34.11 1.20
C VAL A 94 -11.84 -32.72 0.74
N PHE A 95 -12.66 -32.67 -0.31
CA PHE A 95 -13.37 -31.44 -0.68
C PHE A 95 -14.40 -31.11 0.41
N VAL A 96 -14.07 -30.14 1.27
CA VAL A 96 -15.08 -29.45 2.09
C VAL A 96 -15.88 -28.55 1.15
N GLY A 97 -16.97 -29.11 0.60
CA GLY A 97 -17.87 -28.36 -0.26
C GLY A 97 -18.61 -27.28 0.52
N TYR A 98 -18.41 -26.01 0.13
CA TYR A 98 -19.31 -24.94 0.56
C TYR A 98 -20.71 -25.22 0.02
N GLY A 99 -21.61 -25.64 0.92
CA GLY A 99 -23.01 -25.91 0.59
C GLY A 99 -23.68 -24.68 -0.01
N GLY A 100 -24.26 -24.84 -1.20
CA GLY A 100 -24.87 -23.74 -1.94
C GLY A 100 -26.15 -23.22 -1.27
N ALA A 101 -26.03 -22.13 -0.51
CA ALA A 101 -27.18 -21.31 -0.15
C ALA A 101 -27.68 -20.57 -1.39
N ARG A 102 -28.89 -20.90 -1.88
CA ARG A 102 -29.52 -20.22 -3.01
C ARG A 102 -29.72 -18.74 -2.66
N SER A 103 -29.03 -17.84 -3.34
CA SER A 103 -29.19 -16.40 -3.19
C SER A 103 -30.57 -15.96 -3.67
N ARG A 104 -31.40 -15.47 -2.74
CA ARG A 104 -32.55 -14.62 -3.08
C ARG A 104 -32.02 -13.26 -3.54
N PRO A 105 -32.64 -12.61 -4.55
CA PRO A 105 -32.20 -11.30 -5.00
C PRO A 105 -32.34 -10.26 -3.87
N ALA A 106 -31.32 -9.42 -3.71
CA ALA A 106 -31.32 -8.37 -2.69
C ALA A 106 -32.41 -7.33 -3.02
N SER A 107 -33.40 -7.20 -2.13
CA SER A 107 -34.41 -6.15 -2.21
C SER A 107 -33.85 -4.79 -1.81
N ARG A 108 -34.45 -3.72 -2.37
CA ARG A 108 -34.05 -2.31 -2.23
C ARG A 108 -33.59 -1.90 -0.83
N CYS A 109 -32.56 -1.04 -0.77
CA CYS A 109 -32.27 -0.20 0.40
C CYS A 109 -33.53 0.60 0.79
N GLY A 110 -34.12 0.25 1.94
CA GLY A 110 -35.36 0.84 2.43
C GLY A 110 -35.14 2.00 3.41
N ARG A 111 -35.74 3.16 3.14
CA ARG A 111 -35.93 4.23 4.12
C ARG A 111 -36.77 3.71 5.29
N VAL A 112 -36.27 3.80 6.51
CA VAL A 112 -37.10 3.66 7.72
C VAL A 112 -37.73 5.01 8.05
N ARG A 113 -39.07 5.08 8.05
CA ARG A 113 -39.83 6.21 8.64
C ARG A 113 -40.29 5.82 10.05
N GLY A 114 -40.21 6.77 10.98
CA GLY A 114 -40.47 6.52 12.41
C GLY A 114 -41.96 6.41 12.77
N GLY A 115 -42.20 5.72 13.89
CA GLY A 115 -43.47 5.72 14.65
C GLY A 115 -43.23 6.24 16.08
N ARG A 116 -44.25 6.86 16.70
CA ARG A 116 -44.14 7.61 17.97
C ARG A 116 -44.68 6.83 19.18
N ARG A 117 -44.06 7.08 20.35
CA ARG A 117 -44.62 7.04 21.74
C ARG A 117 -45.08 5.66 22.26
N ASN A 118 -44.72 5.26 23.48
CA ASN A 118 -45.28 5.83 24.72
C ASN A 118 -44.32 5.84 25.93
N THR A 119 -44.70 6.66 26.91
CA THR A 119 -44.00 6.97 28.17
C THR A 119 -44.43 6.10 29.34
N VAL A 120 -43.48 5.74 30.23
CA VAL A 120 -43.72 5.51 31.67
C VAL A 120 -42.48 6.00 32.44
N GLY A 121 -42.68 6.79 33.50
CA GLY A 121 -41.71 6.99 34.60
C GLY A 121 -42.36 6.51 35.92
N ILE A 122 -41.80 6.69 37.12
CA ILE A 122 -40.62 7.45 37.58
C ILE A 122 -39.98 6.67 38.79
N PRO A 123 -39.58 7.25 39.95
CA PRO A 123 -38.23 7.73 40.33
C PRO A 123 -37.52 6.96 41.50
N TRP A 124 -36.23 7.26 41.78
CA TRP A 124 -35.66 7.75 43.08
C TRP A 124 -34.16 7.43 43.37
N ARG A 125 -33.40 8.51 43.60
CA ARG A 125 -32.25 8.73 44.53
C ARG A 125 -31.16 7.65 44.75
N GLY A 126 -30.04 7.81 44.05
CA GLY A 126 -28.91 8.65 44.50
C GLY A 126 -28.01 8.22 45.68
N ARG A 127 -26.69 8.21 45.43
CA ARG A 127 -25.66 8.77 46.34
C ARG A 127 -24.36 9.09 45.57
N ILE A 128 -23.75 10.23 45.91
CA ILE A 128 -22.45 10.69 45.40
C ILE A 128 -21.36 10.18 46.34
N ALA A 129 -20.25 9.69 45.79
CA ALA A 129 -18.97 9.57 46.49
C ALA A 129 -17.86 9.86 45.49
N GLY A 130 -17.32 11.09 45.53
CA GLY A 130 -16.18 11.47 44.71
C GLY A 130 -14.88 11.10 45.42
N VAL A 131 -13.94 10.50 44.68
CA VAL A 131 -12.52 10.48 45.05
C VAL A 131 -11.76 11.05 43.86
N ALA A 132 -11.36 12.33 43.98
CA ALA A 132 -10.48 12.96 43.02
C ALA A 132 -9.04 12.56 43.35
N VAL A 133 -8.41 11.76 42.49
CA VAL A 133 -6.95 11.58 42.50
C VAL A 133 -6.37 12.49 41.43
N LEU A 134 -5.82 13.63 41.82
CA LEU A 134 -4.90 14.37 40.96
C LEU A 134 -3.61 13.55 40.82
N ALA A 135 -3.42 12.91 39.67
CA ALA A 135 -2.11 12.45 39.22
C ALA A 135 -1.52 13.55 38.33
N LEU A 136 -0.82 14.51 38.94
CA LEU A 136 -0.07 15.53 38.20
C LEU A 136 1.20 14.94 37.59
N ALA A 137 1.36 15.16 36.29
CA ALA A 137 2.62 15.25 35.55
C ALA A 137 3.77 14.28 35.93
N GLY A 138 3.74 13.09 35.34
CA GLY A 138 4.96 12.37 34.97
C GLY A 138 5.33 12.70 33.53
N CYS A 139 6.02 13.83 33.29
CA CYS A 139 6.63 14.10 31.99
C CYS A 139 7.85 13.19 31.80
N GLY A 140 7.70 12.10 31.04
CA GLY A 140 8.80 11.18 30.74
C GLY A 140 8.62 10.47 29.40
N GLY A 141 9.61 10.61 28.52
CA GLY A 141 9.95 9.62 27.48
C GLY A 141 8.87 9.17 26.47
N GLY A 142 7.80 9.94 26.23
CA GLY A 142 6.65 9.46 25.43
C GLY A 142 6.92 9.13 23.95
N GLY A 143 8.07 9.51 23.39
CA GLY A 143 8.38 9.35 21.97
C GLY A 143 8.71 7.92 21.51
N GLY A 144 9.33 7.11 22.37
CA GLY A 144 9.77 5.76 22.03
C GLY A 144 8.61 4.76 21.94
N ASP A 145 7.88 4.59 23.04
CA ASP A 145 6.80 3.61 23.20
C ASP A 145 5.67 3.82 22.16
N ALA A 146 5.36 5.07 21.80
CA ALA A 146 4.35 5.39 20.78
C ALA A 146 4.75 5.00 19.34
N ARG A 147 6.05 4.85 19.02
CA ARG A 147 6.53 4.36 17.70
C ARG A 147 6.55 2.82 17.60
N VAL A 148 6.49 2.12 18.73
CA VAL A 148 6.47 0.65 18.79
C VAL A 148 5.13 0.12 18.26
N PHE A 149 4.02 0.65 18.77
CA PHE A 149 2.65 0.17 18.53
C PHE A 149 1.90 0.88 17.40
N GLU A 150 2.60 1.73 16.64
CA GLU A 150 2.12 2.31 15.39
C GLU A 150 1.42 1.23 14.54
N PHE A 151 0.25 1.55 13.97
CA PHE A 151 -0.69 0.65 13.28
C PHE A 151 -1.43 -0.40 14.13
N LEU A 152 -0.97 -0.73 15.35
CA LEU A 152 -1.63 -1.74 16.19
C LEU A 152 -2.70 -1.15 17.11
N ASP A 153 -2.40 -0.08 17.84
CA ASP A 153 -3.30 0.52 18.84
C ASP A 153 -4.61 1.07 18.27
N GLY A 154 -4.70 1.17 16.94
CA GLY A 154 -5.89 1.58 16.20
C GLY A 154 -6.02 3.10 16.06
N ASP A 155 -5.08 3.88 16.61
CA ASP A 155 -5.01 5.32 16.39
C ASP A 155 -4.18 5.61 15.14
N LEU A 156 -4.89 5.77 14.01
CA LEU A 156 -4.26 6.06 12.72
C LEU A 156 -3.82 7.52 12.59
N ALA A 157 -4.15 8.42 13.53
CA ALA A 157 -3.85 9.85 13.40
C ALA A 157 -2.36 10.14 13.17
N ARG A 158 -1.48 9.30 13.74
CA ARG A 158 -0.02 9.44 13.64
C ARG A 158 0.54 9.22 12.24
N LEU A 159 -0.24 8.69 11.30
CA LEU A 159 0.17 8.57 9.88
C LEU A 159 0.20 9.93 9.15
N ALA A 160 -0.29 11.00 9.78
CA ALA A 160 -0.02 12.37 9.34
C ALA A 160 1.37 12.89 9.79
N GLU A 161 1.99 12.28 10.81
CA GLU A 161 3.28 12.74 11.34
C GLU A 161 4.46 12.30 10.44
N PRO A 162 5.50 13.12 10.28
CA PRO A 162 6.76 12.66 9.70
C PRO A 162 7.36 11.50 10.50
N CYS A 163 7.81 10.47 9.79
CA CYS A 163 8.52 9.34 10.38
C CYS A 163 9.96 9.30 9.84
N ASP A 164 10.93 9.55 10.72
CA ASP A 164 12.36 9.48 10.40
C ASP A 164 12.94 8.06 10.57
N ALA A 165 12.08 7.06 10.72
CA ALA A 165 12.47 5.65 10.75
C ALA A 165 12.77 5.15 9.33
N LYS A 166 13.80 4.32 9.19
CA LYS A 166 14.11 3.64 7.93
C LYS A 166 13.55 2.22 7.96
N SER A 167 12.78 1.84 6.94
CA SER A 167 12.42 0.43 6.73
C SER A 167 13.66 -0.37 6.35
N VAL A 168 13.77 -1.57 6.90
CA VAL A 168 14.80 -2.56 6.58
C VAL A 168 14.13 -3.92 6.43
N MET A 169 14.38 -4.63 5.33
CA MET A 169 13.91 -6.00 5.13
C MET A 169 15.06 -6.98 4.97
N PHE A 170 15.02 -8.06 5.76
CA PHE A 170 15.82 -9.26 5.53
C PHE A 170 14.90 -10.33 4.94
N SER A 171 15.27 -10.92 3.82
CA SER A 171 14.47 -11.97 3.18
C SER A 171 15.34 -13.01 2.49
N SER A 172 14.69 -14.08 2.04
CA SER A 172 15.30 -15.17 1.29
C SER A 172 15.49 -14.88 -0.21
N PHE A 173 15.26 -13.64 -0.66
CA PHE A 173 15.24 -13.26 -2.08
C PHE A 173 16.49 -13.65 -2.87
N ASP A 174 16.30 -13.91 -4.15
CA ASP A 174 17.35 -14.28 -5.09
C ASP A 174 18.23 -13.07 -5.43
N ARG A 175 19.41 -13.04 -4.81
CA ARG A 175 20.42 -11.99 -5.03
C ARG A 175 21.01 -12.01 -6.44
N THR A 176 20.68 -12.99 -7.29
CA THR A 176 21.00 -13.00 -8.72
C THR A 176 19.92 -12.36 -9.60
N GLY A 177 18.77 -11.99 -9.03
CA GLY A 177 17.63 -11.40 -9.74
C GLY A 177 16.88 -12.42 -10.61
N LYS A 178 16.71 -13.66 -10.12
CA LYS A 178 15.91 -14.69 -10.80
C LYS A 178 14.69 -15.11 -9.99
N ASN A 179 14.71 -16.28 -9.36
CA ASN A 179 13.54 -16.89 -8.70
C ASN A 179 13.97 -18.01 -7.71
N ASP A 180 15.19 -17.99 -7.19
CA ASP A 180 15.68 -18.91 -6.15
C ASP A 180 15.48 -18.37 -4.72
N ASP A 181 14.28 -17.86 -4.45
CA ASP A 181 13.93 -17.10 -3.23
C ASP A 181 13.75 -17.98 -1.98
N GLY A 182 14.27 -19.21 -2.03
CA GLY A 182 14.09 -20.25 -1.02
C GLY A 182 14.03 -21.69 -1.55
N PHE A 183 14.11 -21.89 -2.87
CA PHE A 183 13.99 -23.23 -3.46
C PHE A 183 15.23 -24.10 -3.21
N SER A 184 16.43 -23.56 -3.39
CA SER A 184 17.70 -24.24 -3.09
C SER A 184 18.12 -24.11 -1.61
N GLY A 185 17.64 -23.08 -0.93
CA GLY A 185 18.12 -22.70 0.41
C GLY A 185 19.42 -21.88 0.42
N LEU A 186 19.93 -21.45 -0.75
CA LEU A 186 21.17 -20.67 -0.87
C LEU A 186 21.07 -19.30 -0.16
N PHE A 187 19.95 -18.61 -0.36
CA PHE A 187 19.71 -17.24 0.12
C PHE A 187 18.89 -17.17 1.42
N SER A 188 18.43 -18.31 1.93
CA SER A 188 17.51 -18.47 3.06
C SER A 188 18.12 -18.22 4.45
N ARG A 189 19.27 -17.55 4.52
CA ARG A 189 19.94 -17.07 5.75
C ARG A 189 21.03 -16.06 5.38
N LEU A 190 21.47 -15.27 6.34
CA LEU A 190 22.67 -14.45 6.25
C LEU A 190 23.94 -15.30 6.44
N ARG A 191 23.92 -16.18 7.45
CA ARG A 191 25.03 -17.05 7.85
C ARG A 191 24.54 -18.16 8.79
N ILE A 192 25.42 -19.08 9.14
CA ILE A 192 25.27 -19.94 10.33
C ILE A 192 26.20 -19.36 11.41
N ASP A 193 25.80 -19.38 12.68
CA ASP A 193 26.64 -18.92 13.80
C ASP A 193 27.40 -20.06 14.50
N ASP A 194 28.24 -19.72 15.48
CA ASP A 194 29.09 -20.69 16.18
C ASP A 194 28.30 -21.70 17.03
N ASN A 195 27.01 -21.43 17.31
CA ASN A 195 26.08 -22.35 17.95
C ASN A 195 25.35 -23.26 16.95
N GLY A 196 25.60 -23.10 15.65
CA GLY A 196 24.90 -23.80 14.57
C GLY A 196 23.58 -23.17 14.16
N GLU A 197 23.24 -21.97 14.64
CA GLU A 197 21.96 -21.33 14.33
C GLU A 197 21.97 -20.62 12.97
N HIS A 198 20.86 -20.74 12.24
CA HIS A 198 20.64 -20.07 10.97
C HIS A 198 20.23 -18.61 11.22
N VAL A 199 21.15 -17.67 11.03
CA VAL A 199 20.87 -16.24 11.25
C VAL A 199 20.09 -15.68 10.07
N LEU A 200 18.91 -15.12 10.34
CA LEU A 200 17.97 -14.62 9.32
C LEU A 200 17.96 -13.10 9.22
N ALA A 201 18.11 -12.40 10.36
CA ALA A 201 18.21 -10.96 10.42
C ALA A 201 19.20 -10.54 11.51
N GLU A 202 19.96 -9.48 11.27
CA GLU A 202 20.94 -8.91 12.21
C GLU A 202 21.05 -7.41 11.95
N MET A 203 20.76 -6.57 12.95
CA MET A 203 20.71 -5.11 12.80
C MET A 203 21.16 -4.41 14.09
N ASP A 204 22.03 -3.41 13.93
CA ASP A 204 22.50 -2.53 15.01
C ASP A 204 21.73 -1.21 15.08
N GLY A 205 21.77 -0.57 16.24
CA GLY A 205 21.06 0.66 16.56
C GLY A 205 19.68 0.43 17.21
N PRO A 206 19.02 1.50 17.69
CA PRO A 206 17.66 1.42 18.19
C PRO A 206 16.67 1.13 17.06
N GLY A 207 15.68 0.30 17.33
CA GLY A 207 14.72 -0.10 16.31
C GLY A 207 13.57 -0.93 16.84
N CYS A 208 12.75 -1.41 15.91
CA CYS A 208 11.63 -2.29 16.21
C CYS A 208 11.40 -3.25 15.04
N LEU A 209 11.43 -4.56 15.30
CA LEU A 209 10.95 -5.54 14.33
C LEU A 209 9.43 -5.38 14.24
N LYS A 210 8.90 -5.28 13.02
CA LYS A 210 7.49 -4.99 12.70
C LYS A 210 6.75 -6.16 12.05
N ARG A 211 7.46 -7.06 11.35
CA ARG A 211 6.88 -8.27 10.74
C ARG A 211 7.87 -9.43 10.78
N ILE A 212 7.40 -10.60 11.17
CA ILE A 212 8.00 -11.89 10.78
C ILE A 212 7.01 -12.55 9.83
N TRP A 213 7.47 -13.04 8.68
CA TRP A 213 6.73 -13.90 7.76
C TRP A 213 7.59 -15.09 7.34
N MET A 214 6.99 -16.28 7.30
CA MET A 214 7.64 -17.53 6.87
C MET A 214 6.61 -18.45 6.20
N THR A 215 7.04 -19.23 5.20
CA THR A 215 6.22 -20.35 4.67
C THR A 215 6.82 -21.69 5.05
N TRP A 216 5.99 -22.62 5.51
CA TRP A 216 6.35 -23.99 5.90
C TRP A 216 7.65 -24.13 6.72
N PRO A 217 7.86 -23.35 7.82
CA PRO A 217 9.14 -23.35 8.52
C PRO A 217 9.45 -24.64 9.31
N GLY A 218 8.51 -25.59 9.37
CA GLY A 218 8.60 -26.80 10.18
C GLY A 218 8.13 -26.54 11.62
N ARG A 219 7.06 -27.22 12.04
CA ARG A 219 6.32 -26.92 13.29
C ARG A 219 7.15 -27.02 14.57
N SER A 220 8.17 -27.89 14.58
CA SER A 220 9.10 -28.08 15.69
C SER A 220 10.31 -27.16 15.66
N THR A 221 10.58 -26.46 14.54
CA THR A 221 11.71 -25.51 14.53
C THR A 221 11.45 -24.37 15.48
N ARG A 222 12.52 -23.81 16.02
CA ARG A 222 12.48 -22.74 17.01
C ARG A 222 12.99 -21.46 16.37
N VAL A 223 12.26 -20.37 16.58
CA VAL A 223 12.72 -19.01 16.29
C VAL A 223 13.32 -18.46 17.58
N ARG A 224 14.54 -17.95 17.48
CA ARG A 224 15.26 -17.28 18.58
C ARG A 224 15.47 -15.82 18.25
N ILE A 225 15.28 -14.96 19.25
CA ILE A 225 15.51 -13.52 19.13
C ILE A 225 16.44 -13.06 20.26
N TYR A 226 17.60 -12.56 19.87
CA TYR A 226 18.59 -11.94 20.73
C TYR A 226 18.45 -10.42 20.62
N ILE A 227 18.55 -9.72 21.74
CA ILE A 227 18.37 -8.26 21.81
C ILE A 227 19.49 -7.65 22.64
N ASP A 228 19.98 -6.49 22.20
CA ASP A 228 20.97 -5.65 22.89
C ASP A 228 22.28 -6.36 23.30
N GLY A 229 22.72 -7.32 22.48
CA GLY A 229 23.96 -8.07 22.71
C GLY A 229 23.88 -9.10 23.85
N ARG A 230 22.69 -9.49 24.32
CA ARG A 230 22.53 -10.59 25.29
C ARG A 230 23.01 -11.92 24.68
N ALA A 231 23.70 -12.72 25.50
CA ALA A 231 24.15 -14.06 25.13
C ALA A 231 22.98 -15.04 24.99
N ASP A 232 22.03 -15.01 25.93
CA ASP A 232 20.81 -15.81 25.87
C ASP A 232 19.72 -15.12 25.02
N PRO A 233 18.91 -15.87 24.25
CA PRO A 233 17.80 -15.30 23.51
C PRO A 233 16.72 -14.78 24.47
N VAL A 234 16.22 -13.58 24.20
CA VAL A 234 15.07 -13.00 24.92
C VAL A 234 13.80 -13.77 24.60
N LEU A 235 13.67 -14.30 23.40
CA LEU A 235 12.58 -15.18 22.97
C LEU A 235 13.15 -16.43 22.31
N ASP A 236 12.70 -17.61 22.75
CA ASP A 236 13.03 -18.90 22.14
C ASP A 236 11.75 -19.77 22.12
N LEU A 237 11.07 -19.82 20.97
CA LEU A 237 9.76 -20.46 20.82
C LEU A 237 9.71 -21.38 19.59
N PRO A 238 9.01 -22.53 19.66
CA PRO A 238 8.62 -23.27 18.47
C PRO A 238 7.76 -22.40 17.55
N THR A 239 7.89 -22.57 16.24
CA THR A 239 7.07 -21.84 15.25
C THR A 239 5.59 -22.10 15.42
N GLU A 240 5.18 -23.33 15.77
CA GLU A 240 3.79 -23.66 16.12
C GLU A 240 3.23 -22.78 17.24
N GLU A 241 4.05 -22.41 18.23
CA GLU A 241 3.61 -21.59 19.35
C GLU A 241 3.69 -20.09 19.03
N LEU A 242 4.79 -19.65 18.41
CA LEU A 242 5.00 -18.25 17.99
C LEU A 242 3.91 -17.79 17.03
N PHE A 243 3.50 -18.65 16.09
CA PHE A 243 2.49 -18.34 15.07
C PHE A 243 1.10 -18.89 15.40
N SER A 244 0.87 -19.35 16.64
CA SER A 244 -0.41 -19.93 17.09
C SER A 244 -1.59 -18.97 17.09
N GLY A 245 -1.34 -17.66 17.19
CA GLY A 245 -2.36 -16.65 17.49
C GLY A 245 -2.98 -16.77 18.89
N ALA A 246 -2.45 -17.64 19.76
CA ALA A 246 -3.05 -17.99 21.04
C ALA A 246 -2.13 -17.77 22.26
N ARG A 247 -0.83 -17.53 22.06
CA ARG A 247 0.16 -17.41 23.15
C ARG A 247 0.56 -15.94 23.37
N PRO A 248 0.14 -15.25 24.46
CA PRO A 248 0.49 -13.84 24.68
C PRO A 248 2.00 -13.56 24.65
N PRO A 249 2.46 -12.43 24.07
CA PRO A 249 1.67 -11.40 23.38
C PRO A 249 1.28 -11.74 21.92
N PHE A 250 1.67 -12.91 21.41
CA PHE A 250 1.45 -13.38 20.04
C PHE A 250 0.01 -13.86 19.83
N LEU A 251 -0.92 -12.90 19.75
CA LEU A 251 -2.36 -13.11 19.67
C LEU A 251 -2.95 -12.74 18.31
N ALA A 252 -3.93 -13.51 17.86
CA ALA A 252 -4.78 -13.16 16.72
C ALA A 252 -5.55 -11.85 16.99
N PRO A 253 -5.76 -10.97 15.98
CA PRO A 253 -5.48 -11.18 14.56
C PRO A 253 -4.07 -10.75 14.11
N PHE A 254 -3.19 -10.34 15.03
CA PHE A 254 -1.83 -9.88 14.70
C PHE A 254 -0.88 -11.03 14.32
N VAL A 255 -1.27 -12.25 14.68
CA VAL A 255 -0.49 -13.47 14.50
C VAL A 255 -1.38 -14.53 13.90
N GLY A 256 -0.86 -15.25 12.91
CA GLY A 256 -1.55 -16.36 12.24
C GLY A 256 -0.54 -17.36 11.70
N GLY A 257 -0.96 -18.62 11.56
CA GLY A 257 -0.06 -19.73 11.28
C GLY A 257 -0.63 -20.82 10.36
N ASP A 258 0.23 -21.78 10.06
CA ASP A 258 0.02 -22.90 9.12
C ASP A 258 -1.38 -23.53 9.17
N ARG A 259 -1.89 -23.84 10.38
CA ARG A 259 -3.20 -24.48 10.57
C ARG A 259 -4.39 -23.70 9.99
N GLU A 260 -4.30 -22.38 9.92
CA GLU A 260 -5.36 -21.50 9.45
C GLU A 260 -5.09 -21.01 8.01
N PHE A 261 -3.80 -20.78 7.66
CA PHE A 261 -3.41 -20.13 6.41
C PHE A 261 -2.62 -21.03 5.44
N GLY A 262 -2.59 -22.35 5.65
CA GLY A 262 -2.09 -23.34 4.68
C GLY A 262 -0.61 -23.17 4.36
N GLY A 263 0.25 -23.26 5.38
CA GLY A 263 1.69 -23.06 5.28
C GLY A 263 2.19 -21.65 5.58
N ILE A 264 1.33 -20.63 5.46
CA ILE A 264 1.69 -19.24 5.72
C ILE A 264 1.72 -18.98 7.23
N ASN A 265 2.79 -18.38 7.72
CA ASN A 265 2.98 -18.01 9.12
C ASN A 265 3.43 -16.54 9.22
N PHE A 266 2.79 -15.76 10.08
CA PHE A 266 3.11 -14.35 10.27
C PHE A 266 2.92 -13.86 11.70
N SER A 267 3.69 -12.86 12.08
CA SER A 267 3.49 -12.06 13.30
C SER A 267 3.76 -10.59 13.01
N TYR A 268 2.78 -9.74 13.36
CA TYR A 268 2.87 -8.28 13.38
C TYR A 268 3.09 -7.73 14.80
N VAL A 269 3.36 -8.60 15.79
CA VAL A 269 3.65 -8.14 17.16
C VAL A 269 5.04 -7.50 17.19
N PRO A 270 5.17 -6.24 17.62
CA PRO A 270 6.43 -5.52 17.57
C PRO A 270 7.43 -6.08 18.57
N VAL A 271 8.68 -6.17 18.15
CA VAL A 271 9.80 -6.51 19.05
C VAL A 271 10.76 -5.32 19.05
N PRO A 272 10.58 -4.34 19.96
CA PRO A 272 11.50 -3.21 20.12
C PRO A 272 12.85 -3.62 20.72
N PHE A 273 13.90 -2.87 20.37
CA PHE A 273 15.27 -3.05 20.87
C PHE A 273 16.02 -1.71 20.86
N ALA A 274 16.90 -1.51 21.85
CA ALA A 274 17.59 -0.23 22.06
C ALA A 274 18.96 -0.15 21.39
N LYS A 275 19.63 -1.29 21.16
CA LYS A 275 21.01 -1.36 20.67
C LYS A 275 21.21 -2.30 19.50
N SER A 276 20.55 -3.46 19.49
CA SER A 276 20.62 -4.41 18.37
C SER A 276 19.57 -5.51 18.45
N ILE A 277 19.30 -6.16 17.32
CA ILE A 277 18.51 -7.39 17.22
C ILE A 277 19.23 -8.42 16.35
N ARG A 278 19.11 -9.69 16.73
CA ARG A 278 19.47 -10.83 15.88
C ARG A 278 18.36 -11.88 15.95
N VAL A 279 17.83 -12.28 14.80
CA VAL A 279 16.77 -13.30 14.67
C VAL A 279 17.34 -14.52 13.98
N THR A 280 17.13 -15.71 14.56
CA THR A 280 17.70 -16.97 14.07
C THR A 280 16.66 -18.10 14.09
N THR A 281 16.95 -19.20 13.38
CA THR A 281 16.27 -20.49 13.53
C THR A 281 17.26 -21.61 13.83
N VAL A 282 16.80 -22.63 14.56
CA VAL A 282 17.63 -23.81 14.88
C VAL A 282 17.69 -24.83 13.73
N ASP A 283 16.73 -24.79 12.80
CA ASP A 283 16.74 -25.58 11.57
C ASP A 283 16.83 -24.66 10.33
N PRO A 284 17.24 -25.19 9.15
CA PRO A 284 17.16 -24.46 7.90
C PRO A 284 15.71 -24.18 7.49
N ILE A 285 15.41 -22.91 7.21
CA ILE A 285 14.15 -22.49 6.58
C ILE A 285 14.32 -22.25 5.07
N ARG A 286 13.21 -22.13 4.34
CA ARG A 286 13.19 -21.87 2.89
C ARG A 286 12.89 -20.41 2.56
N PHE A 287 11.64 -19.97 2.78
CA PHE A 287 11.19 -18.62 2.43
C PHE A 287 10.87 -17.84 3.69
N TYR A 288 11.40 -16.62 3.81
CA TYR A 288 11.11 -15.71 4.92
C TYR A 288 11.20 -14.25 4.52
N GLN A 289 10.57 -13.40 5.33
CA GLN A 289 10.77 -11.97 5.39
C GLN A 289 10.75 -11.54 6.86
N ILE A 290 11.71 -10.72 7.27
CA ILE A 290 11.77 -10.06 8.57
C ILE A 290 11.90 -8.57 8.28
N ASN A 291 10.87 -7.81 8.63
CA ASN A 291 10.83 -6.36 8.44
C ASN A 291 11.06 -5.66 9.77
N ALA A 292 11.94 -4.66 9.78
CA ALA A 292 12.22 -3.82 10.92
C ALA A 292 12.18 -2.33 10.54
N ALA A 293 11.88 -1.50 11.54
CA ALA A 293 12.09 -0.07 11.50
C ALA A 293 13.38 0.25 12.27
N ALA A 294 14.39 0.77 11.58
CA ALA A 294 15.58 1.35 12.19
C ALA A 294 15.29 2.81 12.58
N TYR A 295 15.48 3.15 13.84
CA TYR A 295 15.24 4.50 14.36
C TYR A 295 16.53 5.34 14.35
N PRO A 296 16.43 6.69 14.38
CA PRO A 296 17.60 7.56 14.51
C PRO A 296 18.46 7.19 15.72
N ALA A 297 19.79 7.31 15.57
CA ALA A 297 20.73 7.05 16.65
C ALA A 297 20.41 7.89 17.89
N GLY A 298 20.46 7.28 19.08
CA GLY A 298 20.06 7.92 20.34
C GLY A 298 18.55 7.92 20.62
N THR A 299 17.71 7.30 19.78
CA THR A 299 16.29 7.08 20.11
C THR A 299 16.17 6.21 21.36
N GLU A 300 15.64 6.77 22.44
CA GLU A 300 15.29 6.01 23.66
C GLU A 300 14.08 5.11 23.39
N ILE A 301 14.22 3.83 23.74
CA ILE A 301 13.19 2.81 23.54
C ILE A 301 13.34 1.68 24.58
N GLU A 302 12.22 1.19 25.11
CA GLU A 302 12.22 0.02 26.00
C GLU A 302 12.35 -1.25 25.14
N SER A 303 13.42 -2.00 25.36
CA SER A 303 13.66 -3.28 24.68
C SER A 303 12.64 -4.34 25.12
N PHE A 304 12.22 -5.17 24.17
CA PHE A 304 11.25 -6.23 24.39
C PHE A 304 11.69 -7.22 25.48
N SER A 305 10.71 -7.77 26.20
CA SER A 305 10.89 -8.87 27.15
C SER A 305 9.93 -10.01 26.82
N PHE A 306 10.33 -11.24 27.14
CA PHE A 306 9.43 -12.39 27.14
C PHE A 306 9.57 -13.17 28.46
N PRO A 307 8.51 -13.32 29.27
CA PRO A 307 7.16 -12.77 29.09
C PRO A 307 7.13 -11.23 28.96
N ALA A 308 6.13 -10.73 28.23
CA ALA A 308 5.98 -9.29 27.98
C ALA A 308 5.64 -8.52 29.26
N SER A 309 6.11 -7.27 29.34
CA SER A 309 5.74 -6.34 30.42
C SER A 309 4.23 -6.09 30.44
N ARG A 310 3.68 -5.72 31.61
CA ARG A 310 2.23 -5.50 31.75
C ARG A 310 1.72 -4.34 30.87
N SER A 311 2.54 -3.31 30.69
CA SER A 311 2.28 -2.18 29.78
C SER A 311 2.18 -2.66 28.33
N PHE A 312 3.17 -3.42 27.87
CA PHE A 312 3.20 -3.99 26.52
C PHE A 312 1.99 -4.91 26.27
N ALA A 313 1.74 -5.87 27.16
CA ALA A 313 0.63 -6.81 27.04
C ALA A 313 -0.75 -6.10 27.02
N ARG A 314 -0.90 -5.03 27.81
CA ARG A 314 -2.12 -4.20 27.79
C ARG A 314 -2.30 -3.50 26.45
N ARG A 315 -1.25 -2.87 25.88
CA ARG A 315 -1.32 -2.19 24.58
C ARG A 315 -1.73 -3.15 23.45
N ILE A 316 -1.20 -4.38 23.43
CA ILE A 316 -1.61 -5.43 22.47
C ILE A 316 -3.10 -5.81 22.63
N GLU A 317 -3.61 -5.88 23.86
CA GLU A 317 -5.03 -6.20 24.10
C GLU A 317 -5.96 -5.01 23.78
N GLU A 318 -5.54 -3.77 24.04
CA GLU A 318 -6.24 -2.54 23.63
C GLU A 318 -6.36 -2.47 22.09
N ALA A 319 -5.24 -2.68 21.39
CA ALA A 319 -5.14 -2.86 19.94
C ALA A 319 -6.09 -3.95 19.41
N ARG A 320 -6.06 -5.15 20.01
CA ARG A 320 -6.91 -6.29 19.62
C ARG A 320 -8.40 -5.97 19.76
N ARG A 321 -8.79 -5.26 20.83
CA ARG A 321 -10.17 -4.80 21.06
C ARG A 321 -10.61 -3.74 20.04
N ALA A 322 -9.72 -2.80 19.69
CA ALA A 322 -10.02 -1.78 18.68
C ALA A 322 -10.36 -2.43 17.33
N ILE A 323 -9.60 -3.44 16.90
CA ILE A 323 -9.88 -4.20 15.66
C ILE A 323 -11.14 -5.06 15.80
N ALA A 324 -11.35 -5.72 16.94
CA ALA A 324 -12.54 -6.54 17.17
C ALA A 324 -13.84 -5.72 17.24
N ALA A 325 -13.76 -4.44 17.58
CA ALA A 325 -14.89 -3.50 17.57
C ALA A 325 -15.26 -3.01 16.16
N LEU A 326 -14.44 -3.28 15.13
CA LEU A 326 -14.74 -2.89 13.75
C LEU A 326 -15.91 -3.73 13.19
N PRO A 327 -16.91 -3.09 12.57
CA PRO A 327 -18.12 -3.75 12.12
C PRO A 327 -17.85 -4.70 10.93
N ASP A 328 -18.55 -5.83 10.90
CA ASP A 328 -18.45 -6.81 9.80
C ASP A 328 -19.04 -6.32 8.48
N THR A 329 -19.86 -5.26 8.51
CA THR A 329 -20.46 -4.63 7.34
C THR A 329 -20.64 -3.14 7.59
N VAL A 330 -20.55 -2.34 6.54
CA VAL A 330 -20.69 -0.88 6.60
C VAL A 330 -21.85 -0.36 5.75
N THR A 331 -22.53 0.65 6.27
CA THR A 331 -23.52 1.45 5.56
C THR A 331 -23.23 2.92 5.81
N LEU A 332 -23.62 3.78 4.88
CA LEU A 332 -23.28 5.20 4.93
C LEU A 332 -23.80 5.92 6.18
N ASP A 333 -24.93 5.46 6.72
CA ASP A 333 -25.68 6.09 7.81
C ASP A 333 -25.51 5.41 9.19
N MET A 334 -24.59 4.45 9.33
CA MET A 334 -24.24 3.87 10.63
C MET A 334 -23.51 4.87 11.55
N PRO A 335 -23.32 4.60 12.86
CA PRO A 335 -22.45 5.40 13.73
C PRO A 335 -21.01 5.51 13.19
N TRP A 336 -20.29 6.58 13.52
CA TRP A 336 -18.89 6.74 13.13
C TRP A 336 -18.00 5.63 13.72
N THR A 337 -17.05 5.11 12.92
CA THR A 337 -16.12 4.05 13.34
C THR A 337 -14.81 4.60 13.88
N SER A 338 -14.53 5.87 13.59
CA SER A 338 -13.51 6.70 14.23
C SER A 338 -14.14 7.50 15.40
N PRO A 339 -13.42 7.70 16.51
CA PRO A 339 -13.96 8.38 17.68
C PRO A 339 -14.20 9.87 17.40
N MET A 340 -15.45 10.31 17.59
CA MET A 340 -15.81 11.73 17.54
C MET A 340 -15.30 12.46 18.78
N ARG A 341 -14.80 13.68 18.58
CA ARG A 341 -14.35 14.62 19.63
C ARG A 341 -15.28 15.85 19.68
N PRO A 342 -15.36 16.58 20.81
CA PRO A 342 -16.05 17.86 20.86
C PRO A 342 -15.46 18.82 19.81
N GLY A 343 -16.31 19.43 18.99
CA GLY A 343 -15.91 20.29 17.87
C GLY A 343 -15.76 19.58 16.52
N ASP A 344 -15.78 18.24 16.46
CA ASP A 344 -15.85 17.53 15.19
C ASP A 344 -17.19 17.82 14.47
N GLU A 345 -17.13 18.11 13.18
CA GLU A 345 -18.25 18.42 12.30
C GLU A 345 -18.54 17.25 11.34
N VAL A 346 -19.79 17.15 10.87
CA VAL A 346 -20.18 16.23 9.79
C VAL A 346 -20.54 17.03 8.56
N ILE A 347 -19.78 16.82 7.48
CA ILE A 347 -20.02 17.47 6.19
C ILE A 347 -20.46 16.41 5.18
N GLU A 348 -21.55 16.68 4.45
CA GLU A 348 -22.18 15.72 3.53
C GLU A 348 -22.43 16.37 2.16
N PHE A 349 -22.21 15.60 1.11
CA PHE A 349 -22.42 15.98 -0.27
C PHE A 349 -23.04 14.81 -1.04
N THR A 350 -24.05 15.09 -1.87
CA THR A 350 -24.70 14.10 -2.74
C THR A 350 -24.61 14.57 -4.19
N ASP A 351 -24.14 13.69 -5.08
CA ASP A 351 -24.00 13.97 -6.51
C ASP A 351 -24.84 13.01 -7.36
N SER A 352 -25.26 13.51 -8.53
CA SER A 352 -25.76 12.70 -9.62
C SER A 352 -24.66 12.59 -10.67
N LEU A 353 -24.15 11.39 -10.87
CA LEU A 353 -23.03 11.06 -11.76
C LEU A 353 -23.55 10.58 -13.13
N PRO A 354 -23.85 11.48 -14.09
CA PRO A 354 -24.07 11.10 -15.48
C PRO A 354 -22.80 10.45 -16.05
N TYR A 355 -23.01 9.58 -17.04
CA TYR A 355 -21.96 9.14 -17.94
C TYR A 355 -21.29 10.33 -18.64
N GLU A 356 -19.97 10.31 -18.74
CA GLU A 356 -19.20 11.47 -19.23
C GLU A 356 -18.05 11.06 -20.15
N ILE A 357 -18.08 11.58 -21.38
CA ILE A 357 -16.99 11.51 -22.37
C ILE A 357 -16.15 12.81 -22.38
N ARG A 358 -16.69 13.92 -21.85
CA ARG A 358 -16.10 15.26 -22.00
C ARG A 358 -15.39 15.70 -20.72
N ALA A 359 -14.07 15.86 -20.79
CA ALA A 359 -13.19 16.08 -19.64
C ALA A 359 -13.28 17.45 -18.93
N HIS A 360 -14.22 18.32 -19.28
CA HIS A 360 -14.18 19.76 -18.93
C HIS A 360 -15.52 20.39 -18.52
N ALA A 361 -16.55 19.60 -18.17
CA ALA A 361 -17.73 20.18 -17.52
C ALA A 361 -17.39 20.55 -16.06
N PRO A 362 -17.80 21.74 -15.55
CA PRO A 362 -17.66 22.04 -14.12
C PRO A 362 -18.43 21.01 -13.29
N ARG A 363 -17.71 20.23 -12.49
CA ARG A 363 -18.31 19.17 -11.68
C ARG A 363 -18.70 19.66 -10.29
N PRO A 364 -19.86 19.20 -9.77
CA PRO A 364 -20.16 19.24 -8.35
C PRO A 364 -18.99 18.65 -7.54
N ALA A 365 -18.61 19.35 -6.47
CA ALA A 365 -17.54 18.97 -5.58
C ALA A 365 -17.92 19.35 -4.15
N LEU A 366 -17.48 18.54 -3.18
CA LEU A 366 -17.43 18.99 -1.80
C LEU A 366 -16.17 19.84 -1.63
N VAL A 367 -16.33 21.07 -1.15
CA VAL A 367 -15.24 22.03 -0.91
C VAL A 367 -15.21 22.38 0.57
N ILE A 368 -14.02 22.38 1.16
CA ILE A 368 -13.77 22.79 2.55
C ILE A 368 -12.63 23.82 2.52
N ASP A 369 -13.00 25.10 2.60
CA ASP A 369 -12.08 26.25 2.49
C ASP A 369 -11.51 26.68 3.85
N ARG A 370 -11.12 25.72 4.70
CA ARG A 370 -10.52 25.95 6.02
C ARG A 370 -9.72 24.74 6.51
N ALA A 371 -8.70 25.01 7.32
CA ALA A 371 -7.80 23.97 7.83
C ALA A 371 -8.49 22.97 8.77
N GLY A 372 -8.02 21.73 8.71
CA GLY A 372 -8.44 20.66 9.59
C GLY A 372 -8.06 19.28 9.06
N GLU A 373 -8.77 18.26 9.55
CA GLU A 373 -8.50 16.86 9.26
C GLU A 373 -9.79 16.11 8.94
N ILE A 374 -9.83 15.37 7.82
CA ILE A 374 -10.85 14.33 7.65
C ILE A 374 -10.36 13.07 8.36
N VAL A 375 -11.11 12.66 9.38
CA VAL A 375 -10.82 11.53 10.28
C VAL A 375 -11.45 10.23 9.76
N GLU A 376 -12.58 10.38 9.05
CA GLU A 376 -13.26 9.28 8.39
C GLU A 376 -13.98 9.82 7.15
N MET A 377 -13.68 9.29 5.97
CA MET A 377 -14.40 9.56 4.73
C MET A 377 -15.25 8.35 4.36
N ARG A 378 -16.54 8.58 4.09
CA ARG A 378 -17.48 7.56 3.64
C ARG A 378 -17.98 7.89 2.25
N ILE A 379 -18.02 6.89 1.39
CA ILE A 379 -18.52 6.99 0.03
C ILE A 379 -19.56 5.90 -0.18
N GLY A 380 -20.80 6.29 -0.45
CA GLY A 380 -21.87 5.36 -0.82
C GLY A 380 -22.34 5.59 -2.25
N LEU A 381 -22.63 4.49 -2.96
CA LEU A 381 -23.32 4.51 -4.25
C LEU A 381 -24.70 3.87 -4.07
N GLU A 382 -25.75 4.49 -4.61
CA GLU A 382 -27.10 3.89 -4.59
C GLU A 382 -27.17 2.61 -5.45
N GLU A 383 -26.28 2.48 -6.45
CA GLU A 383 -26.10 1.26 -7.26
C GLU A 383 -24.90 0.43 -6.78
N PRO A 384 -25.09 -0.84 -6.37
CA PRO A 384 -24.01 -1.71 -5.93
C PRO A 384 -23.23 -2.33 -7.10
N GLY A 385 -22.03 -2.85 -6.81
CA GLY A 385 -21.28 -3.71 -7.74
C GLY A 385 -20.46 -2.94 -8.78
N ALA A 386 -20.77 -3.11 -10.07
CA ALA A 386 -19.90 -2.66 -11.17
C ALA A 386 -19.62 -1.14 -11.17
N ALA A 387 -20.50 -0.33 -10.57
CA ALA A 387 -20.34 1.12 -10.42
C ALA A 387 -19.03 1.51 -9.72
N TRP A 388 -18.53 0.69 -8.79
CA TRP A 388 -17.31 0.97 -8.04
C TRP A 388 -16.04 1.02 -8.89
N ARG A 389 -16.00 0.24 -9.98
CA ARG A 389 -14.85 0.21 -10.92
C ARG A 389 -14.73 1.44 -11.79
N VAL A 390 -15.86 2.12 -11.97
CA VAL A 390 -16.01 3.16 -12.99
C VAL A 390 -16.26 4.52 -12.37
N VAL A 391 -16.53 4.60 -11.07
CA VAL A 391 -16.45 5.83 -10.28
C VAL A 391 -15.06 5.93 -9.67
N ARG A 392 -14.36 7.03 -9.94
CA ARG A 392 -13.09 7.41 -9.31
C ARG A 392 -13.33 8.47 -8.25
N LEU A 393 -12.67 8.31 -7.11
CA LEU A 393 -12.45 9.39 -6.15
C LEU A 393 -11.32 10.27 -6.66
N LEU A 394 -11.55 11.58 -6.70
CA LEU A 394 -10.55 12.60 -6.97
C LEU A 394 -10.53 13.54 -5.76
N VAL A 395 -9.39 13.69 -5.09
CA VAL A 395 -9.22 14.68 -4.02
C VAL A 395 -7.99 15.52 -4.30
N ARG A 396 -8.15 16.83 -4.14
CA ARG A 396 -7.06 17.82 -4.14
C ARG A 396 -6.99 18.43 -2.75
N TRP A 397 -5.80 18.48 -2.19
CA TRP A 397 -5.50 19.27 -1.00
C TRP A 397 -4.98 20.64 -1.44
N ASP A 398 -5.15 21.66 -0.60
CA ASP A 398 -4.37 22.91 -0.58
C ASP A 398 -4.26 23.66 -1.93
N GLY A 399 -5.32 23.58 -2.73
CA GLY A 399 -5.39 24.21 -4.06
C GLY A 399 -4.58 23.52 -5.16
N GLU A 400 -4.06 22.30 -4.94
CA GLU A 400 -3.23 21.57 -5.90
C GLU A 400 -3.88 21.44 -7.30
N GLU A 401 -3.07 21.63 -8.34
CA GLU A 401 -3.51 21.50 -9.74
C GLU A 401 -3.89 20.05 -10.09
N HIS A 402 -3.24 19.08 -9.46
CA HIS A 402 -3.43 17.66 -9.70
C HIS A 402 -4.01 16.99 -8.45
N PRO A 403 -4.91 16.00 -8.60
CA PRO A 403 -5.50 15.31 -7.47
C PRO A 403 -4.47 14.40 -6.77
N SER A 404 -4.24 14.68 -5.49
CA SER A 404 -3.41 13.93 -4.56
C SER A 404 -3.94 12.49 -4.35
N ILE A 405 -5.28 12.32 -4.36
CA ILE A 405 -5.96 11.01 -4.43
C ILE A 405 -6.65 10.87 -5.78
N ALA A 406 -6.37 9.80 -6.54
CA ALA A 406 -6.91 9.56 -7.87
C ALA A 406 -7.12 8.07 -8.21
N ALA A 407 -8.03 7.39 -7.51
CA ALA A 407 -8.26 5.94 -7.64
C ALA A 407 -9.75 5.57 -7.91
N PRO A 408 -10.06 4.50 -8.66
CA PRO A 408 -11.38 3.86 -8.66
C PRO A 408 -11.78 3.42 -7.27
N LEU A 409 -13.08 3.53 -6.93
CA LEU A 409 -13.58 3.08 -5.63
C LEU A 409 -13.39 1.56 -5.43
N SER A 410 -13.41 0.77 -6.51
CA SER A 410 -13.10 -0.66 -6.45
C SER A 410 -11.68 -0.94 -5.94
N ASP A 411 -10.72 -0.12 -6.34
CA ASP A 411 -9.30 -0.39 -6.11
C ASP A 411 -8.92 0.15 -4.73
N LEU A 412 -9.35 1.38 -4.43
CA LEU A 412 -9.17 2.07 -3.14
C LEU A 412 -9.71 1.27 -1.95
N PHE A 413 -10.77 0.48 -2.16
CA PHE A 413 -11.46 -0.31 -1.14
C PHE A 413 -11.39 -1.83 -1.37
N GLY A 414 -10.38 -2.32 -2.10
CA GLY A 414 -10.08 -3.76 -2.23
C GLY A 414 -11.15 -4.63 -2.91
N SER A 415 -12.09 -4.03 -3.63
CA SER A 415 -13.19 -4.67 -4.38
C SER A 415 -12.93 -4.79 -5.89
N ALA A 416 -11.66 -4.73 -6.31
CA ALA A 416 -11.21 -4.62 -7.71
C ALA A 416 -11.92 -5.57 -8.69
N PHE A 417 -11.92 -6.89 -8.43
CA PHE A 417 -12.52 -7.88 -9.35
C PHE A 417 -14.00 -8.16 -9.12
N ARG A 418 -14.47 -8.00 -7.89
CA ARG A 418 -15.84 -8.21 -7.42
C ARG A 418 -16.00 -7.43 -6.13
N SER A 419 -17.21 -7.00 -5.81
CA SER A 419 -17.47 -6.51 -4.45
C SER A 419 -17.15 -7.62 -3.44
N VAL A 420 -16.27 -7.28 -2.51
CA VAL A 420 -15.97 -8.09 -1.32
C VAL A 420 -16.21 -7.23 -0.09
N ARG A 421 -16.42 -7.86 1.07
CA ARG A 421 -16.32 -7.14 2.33
C ARG A 421 -14.86 -6.98 2.68
N VAL A 422 -14.44 -5.76 2.99
CA VAL A 422 -13.11 -5.47 3.54
C VAL A 422 -13.30 -5.01 4.98
N ARG A 423 -12.51 -5.57 5.90
CA ARG A 423 -12.43 -5.10 7.29
C ARG A 423 -10.96 -5.00 7.69
N SER A 424 -10.48 -3.77 7.87
CA SER A 424 -9.14 -3.45 8.33
C SER A 424 -9.18 -2.17 9.17
N ALA A 425 -8.11 -1.85 9.89
CA ALA A 425 -8.02 -0.59 10.62
C ALA A 425 -8.14 0.63 9.67
N ALA A 426 -7.42 0.63 8.55
CA ALA A 426 -7.38 1.75 7.61
C ALA A 426 -8.65 1.92 6.76
N MET A 427 -9.35 0.84 6.46
CA MET A 427 -10.53 0.87 5.59
C MET A 427 -11.53 -0.25 5.84
N LEU A 428 -12.80 0.04 5.57
CA LEU A 428 -13.93 -0.89 5.60
C LEU A 428 -14.71 -0.79 4.29
N ALA A 429 -15.25 -1.91 3.79
CA ALA A 429 -16.04 -1.92 2.56
C ALA A 429 -17.20 -2.90 2.60
N SER A 430 -18.31 -2.51 1.96
CA SER A 430 -19.47 -3.35 1.63
C SER A 430 -19.84 -3.15 0.14
N SER A 431 -20.94 -3.74 -0.33
CA SER A 431 -21.34 -3.70 -1.74
C SER A 431 -21.74 -2.32 -2.28
N CYS A 432 -22.00 -1.38 -1.38
CA CYS A 432 -22.47 -0.02 -1.71
C CYS A 432 -22.01 1.05 -0.71
N THR A 433 -21.12 0.75 0.25
CA THR A 433 -20.45 1.76 1.08
C THR A 433 -18.98 1.41 1.32
N GLY A 434 -18.09 2.40 1.13
CA GLY A 434 -16.68 2.34 1.51
C GLY A 434 -16.39 3.38 2.59
N VAL A 435 -15.48 3.03 3.51
CA VAL A 435 -15.07 3.88 4.63
C VAL A 435 -13.55 3.90 4.67
N LEU A 436 -12.95 5.09 4.60
CA LEU A 436 -11.52 5.34 4.72
C LEU A 436 -11.26 6.03 6.06
N ARG A 437 -10.38 5.48 6.88
CA ARG A 437 -10.04 5.92 8.25
C ARG A 437 -8.59 6.42 8.38
N LEU A 438 -7.84 6.48 7.28
CA LEU A 438 -6.52 7.13 7.24
C LEU A 438 -6.69 8.64 7.49
N PRO A 439 -5.81 9.29 8.27
CA PRO A 439 -5.90 10.72 8.51
C PRO A 439 -5.64 11.49 7.22
N MET A 440 -6.39 12.56 7.04
CA MET A 440 -6.31 13.45 5.89
C MET A 440 -6.29 14.91 6.39
N PRO A 441 -5.16 15.42 6.92
CA PRO A 441 -5.01 16.83 7.24
C PRO A 441 -4.85 17.67 5.98
N PHE A 442 -5.33 18.92 6.01
CA PHE A 442 -5.22 19.90 4.92
C PHE A 442 -5.51 21.33 5.41
N GLU A 443 -5.08 22.32 4.65
CA GLU A 443 -5.51 23.72 4.76
C GLU A 443 -6.80 23.98 3.95
N SER A 444 -6.95 23.32 2.80
CA SER A 444 -8.23 23.24 2.08
C SER A 444 -8.41 21.90 1.37
N ALA A 445 -9.65 21.47 1.15
CA ALA A 445 -9.95 20.22 0.47
C ALA A 445 -11.01 20.39 -0.61
N ARG A 446 -10.76 19.78 -1.78
CA ARG A 446 -11.74 19.65 -2.87
C ARG A 446 -11.89 18.18 -3.25
N ILE A 447 -13.07 17.63 -2.98
CA ILE A 447 -13.42 16.21 -3.18
C ILE A 447 -14.46 16.10 -4.30
N GLU A 448 -14.12 15.30 -5.31
CA GLU A 448 -14.93 15.04 -6.50
C GLU A 448 -15.10 13.53 -6.73
N LEU A 449 -16.24 13.15 -7.33
CA LEU A 449 -16.46 11.80 -7.84
C LEU A 449 -16.63 11.87 -9.36
N ARG A 450 -15.85 11.09 -10.11
CA ARG A 450 -15.91 11.07 -11.58
C ARG A 450 -16.24 9.68 -12.11
N ARG A 451 -17.34 9.55 -12.85
CA ARG A 451 -17.71 8.31 -13.54
C ARG A 451 -17.10 8.27 -14.95
N THR A 452 -16.41 7.19 -15.28
CA THR A 452 -15.66 7.05 -16.55
C THR A 452 -16.35 6.16 -17.59
N TRP A 453 -17.15 5.16 -17.17
CA TRP A 453 -17.78 4.22 -18.11
C TRP A 453 -19.00 3.52 -17.51
N MET A 454 -20.20 3.72 -18.05
CA MET A 454 -21.40 2.86 -17.95
C MET A 454 -22.62 3.67 -18.40
N ASP A 455 -23.66 2.98 -18.86
CA ASP A 455 -24.95 3.59 -19.18
C ASP A 455 -25.73 4.06 -17.93
N GLY A 456 -26.61 5.05 -18.14
CA GLY A 456 -27.46 5.63 -17.10
C GLY A 456 -26.73 6.57 -16.12
N PRO A 457 -27.45 7.39 -15.32
CA PRO A 457 -26.87 8.12 -14.20
C PRO A 457 -26.71 7.21 -12.96
N ALA A 458 -25.68 7.44 -12.16
CA ALA A 458 -25.53 6.80 -10.85
C ALA A 458 -25.58 7.87 -9.76
N ARG A 459 -26.16 7.58 -8.60
CA ARG A 459 -26.22 8.53 -7.49
C ARG A 459 -25.21 8.15 -6.42
N ALA A 460 -24.42 9.13 -6.01
CA ALA A 460 -23.35 8.96 -5.04
C ALA A 460 -23.53 9.93 -3.87
N ARG A 461 -23.05 9.55 -2.69
CA ARG A 461 -23.01 10.42 -1.53
C ARG A 461 -21.69 10.24 -0.79
N VAL A 462 -21.06 11.37 -0.46
CA VAL A 462 -19.86 11.47 0.36
C VAL A 462 -20.25 12.05 1.71
N ARG A 463 -19.79 11.44 2.80
CA ARG A 463 -19.91 11.98 4.17
C ARG A 463 -18.52 11.98 4.79
N VAL A 464 -18.10 13.10 5.36
CA VAL A 464 -16.82 13.22 6.07
C VAL A 464 -17.06 13.59 7.53
N LEU A 465 -16.32 12.93 8.43
CA LEU A 465 -16.09 13.40 9.79
C LEU A 465 -14.89 14.35 9.73
N PHE A 466 -15.17 15.64 9.82
CA PHE A 466 -14.18 16.71 9.73
C PHE A 466 -13.85 17.24 11.12
N ARG A 467 -12.56 17.37 11.42
CA ARG A 467 -12.04 17.95 12.65
C ARG A 467 -11.39 19.30 12.33
N PRO A 468 -12.04 20.43 12.66
CA PRO A 468 -11.42 21.74 12.55
C PRO A 468 -10.19 21.79 13.46
N ARG A 469 -9.01 22.08 12.90
CA ARG A 469 -7.76 22.30 13.63
C ARG A 469 -6.75 22.99 12.74
N ASP A 470 -5.75 23.62 13.36
CA ASP A 470 -4.54 23.99 12.64
C ASP A 470 -3.81 22.73 12.14
N VAL A 471 -3.19 22.84 10.97
CA VAL A 471 -2.38 21.79 10.37
C VAL A 471 -0.93 22.27 10.32
N GLY A 472 -0.03 21.48 10.89
CA GLY A 472 1.39 21.79 10.94
C GLY A 472 2.04 21.74 9.55
N PRO A 473 3.09 22.55 9.30
CA PRO A 473 3.75 22.63 8.00
C PRO A 473 4.47 21.33 7.57
N GLU A 474 4.75 20.44 8.53
CA GLU A 474 5.38 19.15 8.30
C GLU A 474 4.37 17.98 8.21
N GLU A 475 3.07 18.22 8.41
CA GLU A 475 2.08 17.14 8.38
C GLU A 475 1.83 16.61 6.96
N GLY A 476 1.96 15.30 6.79
CA GLY A 476 1.80 14.63 5.51
C GLY A 476 0.38 14.74 4.94
N ARG A 477 0.27 14.86 3.62
CA ARG A 477 -1.01 14.76 2.90
C ARG A 477 -1.23 13.32 2.43
N LEU A 478 -2.48 12.84 2.50
CA LEU A 478 -2.77 11.49 2.01
C LEU A 478 -2.77 11.47 0.48
N HIS A 479 -1.92 10.62 -0.09
CA HIS A 479 -1.93 10.29 -1.52
C HIS A 479 -2.39 8.85 -1.73
N ALA A 480 -3.18 8.62 -2.78
CA ALA A 480 -3.57 7.28 -3.21
C ALA A 480 -3.81 7.24 -4.72
N THR A 481 -3.24 6.25 -5.39
CA THR A 481 -3.34 6.04 -6.85
C THR A 481 -3.62 4.57 -7.13
N SER A 482 -4.06 4.24 -8.35
CA SER A 482 -4.07 2.86 -8.84
C SER A 482 -3.35 2.74 -10.17
N SER A 483 -2.65 1.62 -10.34
CA SER A 483 -1.89 1.26 -11.54
C SER A 483 -2.37 -0.10 -12.03
N ASP A 484 -2.69 -0.18 -13.32
CA ASP A 484 -3.07 -1.44 -13.98
C ASP A 484 -1.88 -2.01 -14.76
N TRP A 485 -1.69 -3.33 -14.73
CA TRP A 485 -0.79 -4.04 -15.63
C TRP A 485 -1.50 -5.20 -16.31
N ARG A 486 -1.15 -5.46 -17.57
CA ARG A 486 -1.66 -6.58 -18.37
C ARG A 486 -0.56 -7.09 -19.28
N ALA A 487 -0.34 -8.40 -19.29
CA ALA A 487 0.65 -9.05 -20.16
C ALA A 487 0.39 -8.77 -21.65
N ASP A 488 -0.89 -8.66 -22.04
CA ASP A 488 -1.32 -8.50 -23.44
C ASP A 488 -1.34 -7.03 -23.93
N ALA A 489 -0.63 -6.11 -23.26
CA ALA A 489 -0.57 -4.69 -23.61
C ALA A 489 0.87 -4.23 -23.90
N PRO A 490 1.41 -4.45 -25.12
CA PRO A 490 2.81 -4.15 -25.45
C PRO A 490 3.12 -2.65 -25.50
N ASP A 491 2.11 -1.81 -25.76
CA ASP A 491 2.29 -0.41 -26.17
C ASP A 491 2.82 0.52 -25.08
N SER A 492 2.89 0.07 -23.82
CA SER A 492 3.51 0.81 -22.71
C SER A 492 5.02 0.58 -22.57
N LEU A 493 5.58 -0.39 -23.30
CA LEU A 493 6.99 -0.77 -23.25
C LEU A 493 7.61 -0.53 -24.63
N GLY A 494 8.18 0.67 -24.82
CA GLY A 494 8.69 1.14 -26.11
C GLY A 494 9.57 0.11 -26.83
N ALA A 495 9.32 -0.08 -28.13
CA ALA A 495 9.92 -1.14 -28.92
C ALA A 495 11.45 -1.17 -28.84
N GLY A 496 12.00 -2.22 -28.20
CA GLY A 496 13.45 -2.46 -28.12
C GLY A 496 13.99 -2.96 -26.78
N VAL A 497 13.18 -3.03 -25.71
CA VAL A 497 13.67 -3.49 -24.39
C VAL A 497 13.63 -5.03 -24.27
N PRO A 498 14.69 -5.70 -23.79
CA PRO A 498 14.70 -7.17 -23.64
C PRO A 498 13.68 -7.69 -22.62
N TYR A 499 12.88 -8.67 -23.05
CA TYR A 499 11.65 -9.21 -22.44
C TYR A 499 11.71 -9.67 -20.97
N LEU A 500 12.90 -9.77 -20.36
CA LEU A 500 13.11 -10.25 -18.99
C LEU A 500 13.62 -9.18 -18.01
N ALA A 501 14.02 -8.00 -18.49
CA ALA A 501 14.60 -6.94 -17.65
C ALA A 501 13.71 -5.67 -17.56
N SER A 502 12.45 -5.76 -18.01
CA SER A 502 11.60 -4.58 -18.26
C SER A 502 10.13 -4.78 -17.92
N LEU A 503 9.81 -5.68 -16.99
CA LEU A 503 8.44 -6.03 -16.61
C LEU A 503 8.11 -5.74 -15.13
N GLU A 504 8.93 -4.94 -14.44
CA GLU A 504 8.60 -4.44 -13.11
C GLU A 504 7.29 -3.63 -13.15
N HIS A 505 6.28 -4.06 -12.40
CA HIS A 505 5.09 -3.24 -12.20
C HIS A 505 5.36 -2.17 -11.14
N THR A 506 5.64 -0.94 -11.57
CA THR A 506 5.75 0.20 -10.66
C THR A 506 4.39 0.50 -10.01
N VAL A 507 4.20 0.05 -8.77
CA VAL A 507 3.02 0.32 -7.93
C VAL A 507 2.91 1.81 -7.59
N VAL A 508 4.03 2.42 -7.21
CA VAL A 508 4.11 3.86 -6.90
C VAL A 508 5.49 4.40 -7.25
N ARG A 509 5.53 5.66 -7.69
CA ARG A 509 6.76 6.45 -7.81
C ARG A 509 6.44 7.88 -7.38
N ALA A 510 7.08 8.34 -6.32
CA ALA A 510 6.88 9.65 -5.72
C ALA A 510 8.22 10.33 -5.44
N ARG A 511 8.20 11.65 -5.21
CA ARG A 511 9.34 12.44 -4.76
C ARG A 511 8.85 13.44 -3.72
N GLY A 512 9.42 13.39 -2.51
CA GLY A 512 9.03 14.22 -1.37
C GLY A 512 9.47 13.56 -0.06
N ARG A 513 9.21 14.21 1.06
CA ARG A 513 9.35 13.62 2.41
C ARG A 513 8.00 13.01 2.80
N GLY A 514 8.00 11.78 3.30
CA GLY A 514 6.80 11.06 3.70
C GLY A 514 7.09 9.59 3.91
N HIS A 515 6.05 8.79 4.17
CA HIS A 515 6.16 7.35 4.37
C HIS A 515 5.07 6.60 3.60
N PHE A 516 5.37 5.38 3.16
CA PHE A 516 4.45 4.55 2.39
C PHE A 516 3.58 3.70 3.35
N VAL A 517 2.27 3.95 3.34
CA VAL A 517 1.31 3.32 4.28
C VAL A 517 0.71 1.99 3.81
N GLY A 518 0.94 1.58 2.56
CA GLY A 518 0.55 0.26 2.05
C GLY A 518 0.08 0.24 0.59
N THR A 519 -0.16 -0.98 0.09
CA THR A 519 -0.74 -1.26 -1.24
C THR A 519 -1.84 -2.32 -1.15
N LEU A 520 -2.79 -2.28 -2.09
CA LEU A 520 -3.76 -3.34 -2.31
C LEU A 520 -3.49 -3.98 -3.68
N VAL A 521 -2.87 -5.16 -3.68
CA VAL A 521 -2.59 -5.90 -4.91
C VAL A 521 -3.80 -6.77 -5.27
N SER A 522 -4.35 -6.57 -6.47
CA SER A 522 -5.42 -7.39 -7.03
C SER A 522 -4.95 -8.06 -8.32
N ALA A 523 -4.50 -9.30 -8.22
CA ALA A 523 -4.01 -10.10 -9.35
C ALA A 523 -5.05 -11.09 -9.87
N ARG A 524 -5.02 -11.35 -11.18
CA ARG A 524 -5.79 -12.41 -11.87
C ARG A 524 -4.95 -12.99 -12.99
N GLY A 525 -4.57 -14.26 -12.88
CA GLY A 525 -3.78 -14.98 -13.87
C GLY A 525 -4.36 -16.34 -14.25
N GLY A 526 -3.56 -17.14 -14.97
CA GLY A 526 -3.89 -18.52 -15.32
C GLY A 526 -3.78 -19.49 -14.15
N ALA A 527 -4.08 -20.77 -14.41
CA ALA A 527 -4.20 -21.82 -13.39
C ALA A 527 -2.93 -22.09 -12.55
N THR A 528 -1.76 -21.66 -13.02
CA THR A 528 -0.47 -21.82 -12.32
C THR A 528 -0.24 -20.82 -11.19
N HIS A 529 -1.02 -19.74 -11.11
CA HIS A 529 -0.84 -18.65 -10.13
C HIS A 529 0.58 -18.04 -10.05
N SER A 530 1.38 -18.14 -11.13
CA SER A 530 2.78 -17.66 -11.18
C SER A 530 2.97 -16.15 -10.98
N PHE A 531 1.88 -15.38 -10.85
CA PHE A 531 1.90 -13.99 -10.42
C PHE A 531 2.19 -13.81 -8.92
N LEU A 532 2.28 -14.91 -8.15
CA LEU A 532 2.67 -14.92 -6.73
C LEU A 532 4.19 -15.03 -6.51
N GLU A 533 4.96 -15.33 -7.56
CA GLU A 533 6.42 -15.54 -7.48
C GLU A 533 7.24 -14.24 -7.66
N GLY A 534 6.59 -13.11 -7.97
CA GLY A 534 7.29 -11.86 -8.25
C GLY A 534 7.72 -11.10 -6.99
N ASP A 535 9.00 -10.73 -6.92
CA ASP A 535 9.59 -9.96 -5.82
C ASP A 535 8.93 -8.59 -5.58
N GLU A 536 8.82 -8.20 -4.30
CA GLU A 536 8.57 -6.82 -3.90
C GLU A 536 9.88 -6.02 -3.78
N THR A 537 10.08 -5.06 -4.69
CA THR A 537 11.27 -4.19 -4.71
C THR A 537 10.92 -2.78 -4.27
N VAL A 538 11.61 -2.26 -3.24
CA VAL A 538 11.39 -0.91 -2.70
C VAL A 538 12.71 -0.13 -2.71
N VAL A 539 12.74 0.96 -3.48
CA VAL A 539 13.90 1.87 -3.54
C VAL A 539 13.51 3.23 -2.96
N VAL A 540 14.25 3.69 -1.94
CA VAL A 540 14.03 4.97 -1.25
C VAL A 540 15.31 5.77 -1.23
N ASP A 541 15.28 6.97 -1.82
CA ASP A 541 16.41 7.90 -1.98
C ASP A 541 17.65 7.31 -2.70
N GLY A 542 17.44 6.26 -3.50
CA GLY A 542 18.48 5.56 -4.26
C GLY A 542 18.95 4.25 -3.61
N ASP A 543 18.60 4.00 -2.36
CA ASP A 543 18.90 2.74 -1.67
C ASP A 543 17.76 1.72 -1.87
N LEU A 544 18.11 0.46 -2.14
CA LEU A 544 17.21 -0.69 -1.95
C LEU A 544 17.00 -0.92 -0.44
N ARG A 545 15.77 -1.28 -0.01
CA ARG A 545 15.34 -1.36 1.41
C ARG A 545 14.94 -2.76 1.86
#